data_AF-A0A9W8K2A7-F1
#
_entry.id   AF-A0A9W8K2A7-F1
#
_cell.length_a   1.000
_cell.length_b   1.000
_cell.length_c   1.000
_cell.angle_alpha   90.00
_cell.angle_beta   90.00
_cell.angle_gamma   90.00
#
_symmetry.space_group_name_H-M   'P 1'
#
loop_
_entity.id
_entity.type
_entity.pdbx_description
1 polymer ?
#
loop_
_entity_poly.entity_id
_entity_poly.type
_entity_poly.pdbx_seq_one_letter_code
_entity_poly.pdbx_strand_id
1 'polypeptide(L)'
;MTQQSLLVLASGQIASLAFLVYEICLTFDDEVNVIWSKPNRSWIKWQFLFTRYFALSIQVINRGIDSAVASHMNMVSTDLKNWYMCQVIVGSILMSAVEAVLMARVYALYNKNVWIFFVFVIMILAEIVTVILGIVLNRPGDEFRASNILLRSPTSFTYFGIGAIASQITILGLTLLKYKAAVQGGWSKAPIMMLMVRDGTAAFFILLVVTTLTVVATSTQNEYAPIGNS
;
A
#
# COMPACT_ATOMS: atom_id res chain seq x y z
N MET A 1 11.94 18.09 -19.10
CA MET A 1 12.24 17.99 -17.65
C MET A 1 13.73 18.19 -17.46
N THR A 2 14.16 19.09 -16.57
CA THR A 2 15.58 19.42 -16.35
C THR A 2 16.28 18.29 -15.61
N GLN A 3 17.53 17.99 -15.96
CA GLN A 3 18.40 16.94 -15.38
C GLN A 3 18.46 16.97 -13.83
N GLN A 4 18.20 18.15 -13.24
CA GLN A 4 18.07 18.35 -11.80
C GLN A 4 16.90 17.59 -11.17
N SER A 5 15.74 17.50 -11.84
CA SER A 5 14.56 16.80 -11.32
C SER A 5 14.80 15.29 -11.17
N LEU A 6 15.52 14.67 -12.11
CA LEU A 6 15.89 13.26 -12.05
C LEU A 6 16.89 12.98 -10.92
N LEU A 7 17.83 13.88 -10.67
CA LEU A 7 18.80 13.75 -9.58
C LEU A 7 18.12 13.85 -8.21
N VAL A 8 17.18 14.80 -8.04
CA VAL A 8 16.42 14.93 -6.79
C VAL A 8 15.60 13.66 -6.51
N LEU A 9 14.90 13.13 -7.52
CA LEU A 9 14.13 11.89 -7.38
C LEU A 9 15.02 10.68 -7.05
N ALA A 10 16.14 10.52 -7.76
CA ALA A 10 17.08 9.43 -7.50
C ALA A 10 17.70 9.53 -6.10
N SER A 11 18.05 10.74 -5.65
CA SER A 11 18.60 10.95 -4.30
C SER A 11 17.57 10.64 -3.20
N GLY A 12 16.30 10.99 -3.41
CA GLY A 12 15.21 10.68 -2.49
C GLY A 12 14.93 9.18 -2.39
N GLN A 13 14.98 8.45 -3.51
CA GLN A 13 14.85 6.99 -3.52
C GLN A 13 16.00 6.30 -2.78
N ILE A 14 17.24 6.75 -3.00
CA ILE A 14 18.42 6.22 -2.30
C ILE A 14 18.33 6.50 -0.80
N ALA A 15 17.92 7.71 -0.41
CA ALA A 15 17.73 8.08 0.99
C ALA A 15 16.63 7.24 1.66
N SER A 16 15.49 7.03 0.98
CA SER A 16 14.40 6.17 1.45
C SER A 16 14.88 4.73 1.69
N LEU A 17 15.59 4.15 0.72
CA LEU A 17 16.08 2.77 0.81
C LEU A 17 17.13 2.64 1.93
N ALA A 18 18.07 3.58 2.01
CA ALA A 18 19.07 3.62 3.07
C ALA A 18 18.43 3.75 4.46
N PHE A 19 17.42 4.62 4.61
CA PHE A 19 16.71 4.81 5.87
C PHE A 19 15.93 3.55 6.27
N LEU A 20 15.28 2.90 5.30
CA LEU A 20 14.51 1.68 5.56
C LEU A 20 15.44 0.53 5.99
N VAL A 21 16.57 0.34 5.30
CA VAL A 21 17.59 -0.65 5.68
C VAL A 21 18.18 -0.32 7.05
N TYR A 22 18.46 0.96 7.32
CA TYR A 22 18.97 1.40 8.61
C TYR A 22 18.00 1.08 9.76
N GLU A 23 16.71 1.38 9.61
CA GLU A 23 15.69 1.01 10.60
C GLU A 23 15.62 -0.51 10.83
N ILE A 24 15.76 -1.31 9.76
CA ILE A 24 15.75 -2.77 9.88
C ILE A 24 16.96 -3.24 10.67
N CYS A 25 18.16 -2.75 10.36
CA CYS A 25 19.36 -3.10 11.11
C CYS A 25 19.21 -2.74 12.60
N LEU A 26 18.64 -1.58 12.90
CA LEU A 26 18.49 -1.09 14.27
C LEU A 26 17.49 -1.93 15.09
N THR A 27 16.42 -2.38 14.46
CA THR A 27 15.36 -3.18 15.10
C THR A 27 15.59 -4.70 14.97
N PHE A 28 16.65 -5.13 14.30
CA PHE A 28 16.92 -6.55 14.05
C PHE A 28 17.18 -7.33 15.35
N ASP A 29 17.90 -6.74 16.29
CA ASP A 29 18.21 -7.38 17.59
C ASP A 29 16.92 -7.67 18.38
N ASP A 30 16.05 -6.67 18.49
CA ASP A 30 14.73 -6.82 19.11
C ASP A 30 13.82 -7.77 18.32
N GLU A 31 13.90 -7.78 16.98
CA GLU A 31 13.11 -8.66 16.12
C GLU A 31 13.48 -10.14 16.34
N VAL A 32 14.77 -10.47 16.43
CA VAL A 32 15.21 -11.84 16.70
C VAL A 32 14.77 -12.27 18.10
N ASN A 33 14.92 -11.41 19.10
CA ASN A 33 14.55 -11.74 20.47
C ASN A 33 13.03 -11.88 20.67
N VAL A 34 12.22 -11.01 20.06
CA VAL A 34 10.77 -10.92 20.33
C VAL A 34 9.93 -11.68 19.31
N ILE A 35 10.31 -11.69 18.03
CA ILE A 35 9.50 -12.22 16.93
C ILE A 35 9.97 -13.63 16.54
N TRP A 36 11.28 -13.85 16.47
CA TRP A 36 11.81 -15.16 16.07
C TRP A 36 11.64 -16.21 17.15
N SER A 37 11.71 -15.81 18.42
CA SER A 37 11.44 -16.65 19.59
C SER A 37 9.98 -17.13 19.69
N LYS A 38 9.03 -16.46 19.02
CA LYS A 38 7.62 -16.90 19.03
C LYS A 38 7.40 -18.14 18.17
N PRO A 39 6.49 -19.04 18.59
CA PRO A 39 6.17 -20.27 17.87
C PRO A 39 5.73 -19.98 16.43
N ASN A 40 6.22 -20.78 15.48
CA ASN A 40 6.01 -20.61 14.04
C ASN A 40 4.54 -20.71 13.56
N ARG A 41 3.61 -21.03 14.49
CA ARG A 41 2.17 -21.10 14.24
C ARG A 41 1.47 -19.73 14.31
N SER A 42 2.13 -18.68 14.78
CA SER A 42 1.50 -17.35 14.92
C SER A 42 1.40 -16.62 13.58
N TRP A 43 0.17 -16.35 13.12
CA TRP A 43 -0.10 -15.62 11.88
C TRP A 43 0.51 -14.20 11.88
N ILE A 44 0.54 -13.53 13.03
CA ILE A 44 1.12 -12.19 13.18
C ILE A 44 2.61 -12.16 12.82
N LYS A 45 3.36 -13.24 13.10
CA LYS A 45 4.80 -13.34 12.78
C LYS A 45 5.01 -13.30 11.27
N TRP A 46 4.30 -14.14 10.53
CA TRP A 46 4.38 -14.20 9.08
C TRP A 46 3.92 -12.91 8.42
N GLN A 47 2.87 -12.28 8.93
CA GLN A 47 2.38 -11.02 8.41
C GLN A 47 3.38 -9.87 8.62
N PHE A 48 4.02 -9.80 9.79
CA PHE A 48 5.06 -8.81 10.07
C PHE A 48 6.27 -8.99 9.14
N LEU A 49 6.77 -10.22 9.00
CA LEU A 49 7.88 -10.53 8.11
C LEU A 49 7.50 -10.23 6.65
N PHE A 50 6.29 -10.62 6.23
CA PHE A 50 5.84 -10.37 4.86
C PHE A 50 5.87 -8.88 4.53
N THR A 51 5.20 -8.02 5.31
CA THR A 51 5.14 -6.59 5.01
C THR A 51 6.53 -5.95 4.96
N ARG A 52 7.45 -6.37 5.85
CA ARG A 52 8.79 -5.78 5.95
C ARG A 52 9.73 -6.21 4.83
N TYR A 53 9.91 -7.52 4.65
CA TYR A 53 10.86 -8.06 3.69
C TYR A 53 10.33 -7.98 2.24
N PHE A 54 9.02 -8.03 2.04
CA PHE A 54 8.42 -7.83 0.72
C PHE A 54 8.58 -6.38 0.26
N ALA A 55 8.25 -5.39 1.10
CA ALA A 55 8.41 -3.97 0.76
C ALA A 55 9.87 -3.61 0.42
N LEU A 56 10.83 -4.15 1.18
CA LEU A 56 12.25 -4.04 0.88
C LEU A 56 12.62 -4.59 -0.50
N SER A 57 12.22 -5.83 -0.77
CA SER A 57 12.54 -6.54 -2.02
C SER A 57 12.05 -5.73 -3.22
N ILE A 58 10.86 -5.16 -3.11
CA ILE A 58 10.27 -4.32 -4.16
C ILE A 58 11.08 -3.04 -4.37
N GLN A 59 11.47 -2.34 -3.30
CA GLN A 59 12.27 -1.12 -3.42
C GLN A 59 13.64 -1.40 -4.06
N VAL A 60 14.26 -2.52 -3.73
CA VAL A 60 15.54 -2.94 -4.35
C VAL A 60 15.36 -3.23 -5.84
N ILE A 61 14.32 -3.96 -6.23
CA ILE A 61 14.08 -4.28 -7.65
C ILE A 61 13.72 -3.01 -8.45
N ASN A 62 12.85 -2.15 -7.92
CA ASN A 62 12.52 -0.86 -8.53
C ASN A 62 13.79 -0.04 -8.80
N ARG A 63 14.70 0.01 -7.83
CA ARG A 63 15.98 0.72 -7.98
C ARG A 63 16.88 0.11 -9.05
N GLY A 64 16.96 -1.22 -9.10
CA GLY A 64 17.73 -1.94 -10.11
C GLY A 64 17.26 -1.57 -11.52
N ILE A 65 15.95 -1.49 -11.73
CA ILE A 65 15.37 -1.18 -13.04
C ILE A 65 15.49 0.30 -13.39
N ASP A 66 15.30 1.22 -12.45
CA ASP A 66 15.57 2.66 -12.68
C ASP A 66 17.03 2.89 -13.13
N SER A 67 17.97 2.15 -12.54
CA SER A 67 19.38 2.22 -12.94
C SER A 67 19.64 1.62 -14.32
N ALA A 68 18.96 0.52 -14.67
CA ALA A 68 19.07 -0.12 -15.98
C ALA A 68 18.49 0.77 -17.10
N VAL A 69 17.36 1.43 -16.84
CA VAL A 69 16.73 2.39 -17.76
C VAL A 69 17.62 3.62 -17.96
N ALA A 70 18.21 4.17 -16.89
CA ALA A 70 19.13 5.31 -16.99
C ALA A 70 20.40 4.99 -17.81
N SER A 71 20.85 3.73 -17.79
CA SER A 71 22.02 3.26 -18.53
C SER A 71 21.80 3.05 -20.04
N HIS A 72 20.64 3.45 -20.60
CA HIS A 72 20.33 3.35 -22.04
C HIS A 72 20.44 1.93 -22.62
N MET A 73 20.21 0.90 -21.79
CA MET A 73 19.94 -0.43 -22.32
C MET A 73 18.59 -0.35 -23.03
N ASN A 74 18.56 -0.62 -24.34
CA ASN A 74 17.35 -0.62 -25.17
C ASN A 74 16.35 -1.67 -24.65
N MET A 75 15.64 -1.37 -23.57
CA MET A 75 14.56 -2.21 -23.08
C MET A 75 13.41 -2.09 -24.07
N VAL A 76 12.99 -3.23 -24.60
CA VAL A 76 11.83 -3.36 -25.48
C VAL A 76 10.63 -2.74 -24.76
N SER A 77 9.86 -1.90 -25.44
CA SER A 77 8.70 -1.18 -24.90
C SER A 77 7.67 -2.10 -24.22
N THR A 78 7.64 -3.37 -24.60
CA THR A 78 6.83 -4.44 -23.99
C THR A 78 7.27 -4.80 -22.58
N ASP A 79 8.58 -4.87 -22.31
CA ASP A 79 9.12 -5.29 -21.01
C ASP A 79 8.89 -4.21 -19.95
N LEU A 80 9.03 -2.94 -20.32
CA LEU A 80 8.75 -1.81 -19.43
C LEU A 80 7.26 -1.73 -19.05
N LYS A 81 6.37 -2.04 -20.00
CA LYS A 81 4.91 -2.08 -19.76
C LYS A 81 4.55 -3.21 -18.79
N ASN A 82 5.09 -4.40 -18.99
CA ASN A 82 4.88 -5.53 -18.08
C ASN A 82 5.42 -5.24 -16.67
N TRP A 83 6.57 -4.58 -16.59
CA TRP A 83 7.14 -4.13 -15.32
C TRP A 83 6.22 -3.17 -14.56
N TYR A 84 5.71 -2.14 -15.24
CA TYR A 84 4.82 -1.16 -14.62
C TYR A 84 3.51 -1.80 -14.13
N MET A 85 2.95 -2.75 -14.89
CA MET A 85 1.78 -3.51 -14.45
C MET A 85 2.07 -4.40 -13.25
N CYS A 86 3.26 -5.00 -13.20
CA CYS A 86 3.71 -5.78 -12.04
C CYS A 86 3.77 -4.89 -10.78
N GLN A 87 4.28 -3.66 -10.91
CA GLN A 87 4.36 -2.72 -9.78
C GLN A 87 2.99 -2.38 -9.19
N VAL A 88 1.95 -2.23 -10.02
CA VAL A 88 0.56 -2.01 -9.55
C VAL A 88 0.08 -3.21 -8.74
N ILE A 89 0.23 -4.42 -9.27
CA ILE A 89 -0.21 -5.67 -8.62
C ILE A 89 0.49 -5.84 -7.27
N VAL A 90 1.81 -5.63 -7.25
CA VAL A 90 2.66 -5.72 -6.07
C VAL A 90 2.25 -4.69 -5.02
N GLY A 91 1.96 -3.45 -5.43
CA GLY A 91 1.43 -2.41 -4.55
C GLY A 91 0.08 -2.78 -3.95
N SER A 92 -0.84 -3.33 -4.75
CA SER A 92 -2.13 -3.83 -4.28
C SER A 92 -1.97 -4.97 -3.27
N ILE A 93 -1.06 -5.93 -3.51
CA ILE A 93 -0.80 -7.02 -2.56
C ILE A 93 -0.31 -6.47 -1.21
N LEU A 94 0.64 -5.52 -1.23
CA LEU A 94 1.15 -4.91 -0.01
C LEU A 94 0.04 -4.12 0.71
N MET A 95 -0.79 -3.40 -0.05
CA MET A 95 -1.91 -2.64 0.47
C MET A 95 -2.95 -3.55 1.15
N SER A 96 -3.44 -4.57 0.45
CA SER A 96 -4.37 -5.55 0.99
C SER A 96 -3.77 -6.31 2.18
N ALA A 97 -2.45 -6.54 2.23
CA ALA A 97 -1.79 -7.12 3.40
C ALA A 97 -1.87 -6.21 4.64
N VAL A 98 -1.70 -4.89 4.46
CA VAL A 98 -1.88 -3.92 5.55
C VAL A 98 -3.35 -3.86 5.98
N GLU A 99 -4.29 -3.82 5.04
CA GLU A 99 -5.72 -3.86 5.34
C GLU A 99 -6.12 -5.15 6.07
N ALA A 100 -5.55 -6.29 5.70
CA ALA A 100 -5.79 -7.57 6.37
C ALA A 100 -5.31 -7.56 7.83
N VAL A 101 -4.18 -6.93 8.16
CA VAL A 101 -3.72 -6.74 9.56
C VAL A 101 -4.75 -5.93 10.35
N LEU A 102 -5.20 -4.84 9.74
CA LEU A 102 -6.17 -3.93 10.34
C LEU A 102 -7.51 -4.64 10.57
N MET A 103 -8.02 -5.36 9.57
CA MET A 103 -9.21 -6.21 9.66
C MET A 103 -9.05 -7.28 10.74
N ALA A 104 -7.90 -7.96 10.83
CA ALA A 104 -7.66 -8.98 11.85
C ALA A 104 -7.73 -8.39 13.28
N ARG A 105 -7.24 -7.16 13.48
CA ARG A 105 -7.38 -6.44 14.77
C ARG A 105 -8.83 -6.15 15.09
N VAL A 106 -9.62 -5.68 14.11
CA VAL A 106 -11.05 -5.42 14.30
C VAL A 106 -11.81 -6.71 14.55
N TYR A 107 -11.49 -7.79 13.85
CA TYR A 107 -12.09 -9.10 14.05
C TYR A 107 -11.84 -9.65 15.46
N ALA A 108 -10.63 -9.45 15.99
CA ALA A 108 -10.31 -9.77 17.38
C ALA A 108 -11.12 -8.91 18.36
N LEU A 109 -11.29 -7.61 18.07
CA LEU A 109 -12.08 -6.70 18.90
C LEU A 109 -13.57 -7.08 18.96
N TYR A 110 -14.11 -7.63 17.89
CA TYR A 110 -15.49 -8.10 17.80
C TYR A 110 -15.69 -9.56 18.25
N ASN A 111 -14.78 -10.07 19.09
CA ASN A 111 -14.84 -11.41 19.66
C ASN A 111 -15.06 -12.51 18.59
N LYS A 112 -14.39 -12.38 17.44
CA LYS A 112 -14.42 -13.34 16.32
C LYS A 112 -15.79 -13.55 15.67
N ASN A 113 -16.69 -12.57 15.70
CA ASN A 113 -18.00 -12.70 15.06
C ASN A 113 -17.87 -12.94 13.54
N VAL A 114 -18.47 -14.03 13.06
CA VAL A 114 -18.39 -14.53 11.67
C VAL A 114 -18.95 -13.53 10.67
N TRP A 115 -19.94 -12.73 11.05
CA TRP A 115 -20.56 -11.74 10.18
C TRP A 115 -19.55 -10.68 9.69
N ILE A 116 -18.60 -10.31 10.54
CA ILE A 116 -17.59 -9.29 10.23
C ILE A 116 -16.50 -9.84 9.36
N PHE A 117 -16.18 -11.13 9.55
CA PHE A 117 -15.32 -11.84 8.62
C PHE A 117 -15.91 -11.83 7.21
N PHE A 118 -17.22 -12.07 7.07
CA PHE A 118 -17.90 -11.97 5.77
C PHE A 118 -17.82 -10.56 5.16
N VAL A 119 -18.06 -9.51 5.95
CA VAL A 119 -17.92 -8.11 5.48
C VAL A 119 -16.50 -7.85 4.96
N PHE A 120 -15.47 -8.32 5.67
CA PHE A 120 -14.07 -8.16 5.25
C PHE A 120 -13.74 -8.94 3.98
N VAL A 121 -14.21 -10.17 3.85
CA VAL A 121 -14.03 -10.97 2.62
C VAL A 121 -14.67 -10.28 1.42
N ILE A 122 -15.89 -9.76 1.58
CA ILE A 122 -16.57 -9.00 0.51
C ILE A 122 -15.77 -7.77 0.13
N MET A 123 -15.19 -7.06 1.11
CA MET A 123 -14.41 -5.86 0.86
C MET A 123 -13.10 -6.16 0.11
N ILE A 124 -12.38 -7.22 0.48
CA ILE A 124 -11.18 -7.68 -0.25
C ILE A 124 -11.54 -8.12 -1.67
N LEU A 125 -12.65 -8.85 -1.85
CA LEU A 125 -13.11 -9.25 -3.18
C LEU A 125 -13.45 -8.03 -4.03
N ALA A 126 -14.10 -7.02 -3.46
CA ALA A 126 -14.38 -5.76 -4.15
C ALA A 126 -13.07 -5.05 -4.56
N GLU A 127 -12.06 -5.03 -3.70
CA GLU A 127 -10.73 -4.47 -4.02
C GLU A 127 -10.04 -5.23 -5.17
N ILE A 128 -10.09 -6.56 -5.15
CA ILE A 128 -9.53 -7.37 -6.25
C ILE A 128 -10.25 -7.08 -7.56
N VAL A 129 -11.58 -6.96 -7.52
CA VAL A 129 -12.39 -6.62 -8.70
C VAL A 129 -12.05 -5.22 -9.22
N THR A 130 -11.87 -4.22 -8.36
CA THR A 130 -11.48 -2.87 -8.81
C THR A 130 -10.08 -2.85 -9.43
N VAL A 131 -9.13 -3.63 -8.90
CA VAL A 131 -7.80 -3.80 -9.49
C VAL A 131 -7.91 -4.44 -10.88
N ILE A 132 -8.66 -5.53 -11.02
CA ILE A 132 -8.85 -6.21 -12.31
C ILE A 132 -9.52 -5.27 -13.33
N LEU A 133 -10.58 -4.57 -12.93
CA LEU A 133 -11.26 -3.59 -13.80
C LEU A 133 -10.30 -2.45 -14.19
N GLY A 134 -9.49 -1.96 -13.25
CA GLY A 134 -8.46 -0.96 -13.53
C GLY A 134 -7.49 -1.41 -14.61
N ILE A 135 -7.01 -2.66 -14.53
CA ILE A 135 -6.09 -3.25 -15.52
C ILE A 135 -6.78 -3.45 -16.88
N VAL A 136 -8.02 -3.93 -16.89
CA VAL A 136 -8.77 -4.21 -18.14
C VAL A 136 -9.12 -2.92 -18.88
N LEU A 137 -9.59 -1.89 -18.15
CA LEU A 137 -9.95 -0.59 -18.73
C LEU A 137 -8.72 0.21 -19.18
N ASN A 138 -7.55 -0.06 -18.60
CA ASN A 138 -6.27 0.57 -18.98
C ASN A 138 -5.43 -0.33 -19.89
N ARG A 139 -6.02 -1.11 -20.80
CA ARG A 139 -5.32 -1.59 -22.00
C ARG A 139 -5.47 -0.56 -23.12
N PRO A 140 -4.47 0.29 -23.41
CA PRO A 140 -4.51 1.14 -24.59
C PRO A 140 -4.28 0.29 -25.84
N GLY A 141 -4.95 0.67 -26.93
CA GLY A 141 -4.71 0.17 -28.27
C GLY A 141 -3.34 0.59 -28.83
N ASP A 142 -3.01 0.03 -29.99
CA ASP A 142 -1.69 -0.20 -30.62
C ASP A 142 -0.69 0.96 -30.84
N GLU A 143 -0.86 2.16 -30.26
CA GLU A 143 0.13 3.24 -30.41
C GLU A 143 0.89 3.56 -29.12
N PHE A 144 1.79 2.65 -28.74
CA PHE A 144 2.56 2.70 -27.50
C PHE A 144 4.00 3.21 -27.71
N ARG A 145 4.24 4.51 -27.53
CA ARG A 145 5.60 5.07 -27.38
C ARG A 145 6.04 5.06 -25.92
N ALA A 146 7.17 4.41 -25.63
CA ALA A 146 7.75 4.24 -24.29
C ALA A 146 8.00 5.57 -23.53
N SER A 147 8.19 6.68 -24.25
CA SER A 147 8.40 8.00 -23.66
C SER A 147 7.18 8.57 -22.91
N ASN A 148 5.96 8.11 -23.24
CA ASN A 148 4.73 8.62 -22.61
C ASN A 148 4.29 7.81 -21.37
N ILE A 149 4.84 6.61 -21.16
CA ILE A 149 4.49 5.74 -20.01
C ILE A 149 5.02 6.34 -18.70
N LEU A 150 6.19 6.99 -18.74
CA LEU A 150 6.77 7.68 -17.58
C LEU A 150 6.05 9.00 -17.23
N LEU A 151 5.32 9.58 -18.19
CA LEU A 151 4.67 10.89 -18.03
C LEU A 151 3.17 10.79 -17.73
N ARG A 152 2.52 9.69 -18.13
CA ARG A 152 1.08 9.53 -17.94
C ARG A 152 0.82 8.52 -16.84
N SER A 153 0.61 9.02 -15.62
CA SER A 153 0.08 8.20 -14.54
C SER A 153 -1.30 7.68 -14.99
N PRO A 154 -1.45 6.37 -15.22
CA PRO A 154 -2.68 5.85 -15.79
C PRO A 154 -3.82 6.07 -14.79
N THR A 155 -4.96 6.55 -15.28
CA THR A 155 -6.16 6.87 -14.49
C THR A 155 -6.65 5.69 -13.63
N SER A 156 -6.18 4.46 -13.91
CA SER A 156 -6.35 3.29 -13.02
C SER A 156 -5.88 3.50 -11.58
N PHE A 157 -4.82 4.27 -11.34
CA PHE A 157 -4.38 4.54 -9.95
C PHE A 157 -5.41 5.35 -9.17
N THR A 158 -6.13 6.25 -9.84
CA THR A 158 -7.19 7.05 -9.20
C THR A 158 -8.39 6.19 -8.84
N TYR A 159 -8.82 5.27 -9.72
CA TYR A 159 -9.92 4.34 -9.42
C TYR A 159 -9.55 3.37 -8.28
N PHE A 160 -8.33 2.84 -8.29
CA PHE A 160 -7.82 2.00 -7.21
C PHE A 160 -7.80 2.76 -5.87
N GLY A 161 -7.23 3.97 -5.87
CA GLY A 161 -7.12 4.77 -4.65
C GLY A 161 -8.47 5.18 -4.08
N ILE A 162 -9.48 5.48 -4.89
CA ILE A 162 -10.85 5.73 -4.41
C ILE A 162 -11.43 4.48 -3.75
N GLY A 163 -11.23 3.30 -4.35
CA GLY A 163 -11.65 2.02 -3.77
C GLY A 163 -11.00 1.75 -2.42
N ALA A 164 -9.68 1.94 -2.33
CA ALA A 164 -8.93 1.79 -1.09
C ALA A 164 -9.33 2.82 -0.02
N ILE A 165 -9.66 4.06 -0.39
CA ILE A 165 -10.17 5.04 0.57
C ILE A 165 -11.54 4.61 1.12
N ALA A 166 -12.44 4.13 0.26
CA ALA A 166 -13.74 3.64 0.68
C ALA A 166 -13.64 2.42 1.62
N SER A 167 -12.73 1.49 1.32
CA SER A 167 -12.44 0.32 2.16
C SER A 167 -11.92 0.77 3.55
N GLN A 168 -10.94 1.69 3.57
CA GLN A 168 -10.36 2.24 4.79
C GLN A 168 -11.36 3.00 5.66
N ILE A 169 -12.20 3.84 5.06
CA ILE A 169 -13.25 4.58 5.79
C ILE A 169 -14.25 3.60 6.41
N THR A 170 -14.59 2.53 5.69
CA THR A 170 -15.50 1.49 6.20
C THR A 170 -14.90 0.77 7.41
N ILE A 171 -13.63 0.36 7.34
CA ILE A 171 -12.95 -0.29 8.48
C ILE A 171 -12.84 0.68 9.66
N LEU A 172 -12.44 1.93 9.42
CA LEU A 172 -12.32 2.96 10.45
C LEU A 172 -13.67 3.21 11.12
N GLY A 173 -14.74 3.33 10.34
CA GLY A 173 -16.10 3.50 10.82
C GLY A 173 -16.53 2.35 11.74
N LEU A 174 -16.35 1.09 11.31
CA LEU A 174 -16.66 -0.09 12.13
C LEU A 174 -15.85 -0.11 13.43
N THR A 175 -14.57 0.24 13.37
CA THR A 175 -13.67 0.31 14.53
C THR A 175 -14.15 1.36 15.54
N LEU A 176 -14.49 2.57 15.07
CA LEU A 176 -14.96 3.67 15.91
C LEU A 176 -16.35 3.41 16.49
N LEU A 177 -17.26 2.78 15.73
CA LEU A 177 -18.60 2.43 16.20
C LEU A 177 -18.52 1.43 17.36
N LYS A 178 -17.68 0.40 17.26
CA LYS A 178 -17.48 -0.50 18.40
C LYS A 178 -16.73 0.12 19.54
N TYR A 179 -15.75 0.98 19.27
CA TYR A 179 -15.09 1.71 20.33
C TYR A 179 -16.09 2.54 21.14
N LYS A 180 -16.98 3.29 20.48
CA LYS A 180 -18.04 4.05 21.16
C LYS A 180 -18.99 3.14 21.94
N ALA A 181 -19.46 2.04 21.33
CA ALA A 181 -20.35 1.09 22.00
C ALA A 181 -19.68 0.42 23.22
N ALA A 182 -18.38 0.09 23.13
CA ALA A 182 -17.60 -0.49 24.21
C ALA A 182 -17.39 0.50 25.37
N VAL A 183 -17.05 1.75 25.06
CA VAL A 183 -16.89 2.83 26.05
C VAL A 183 -18.20 3.06 26.79
N GLN A 184 -19.34 3.09 26.09
CA GLN A 184 -20.67 3.22 26.68
C GLN A 184 -21.05 2.00 27.56
N GLY A 185 -20.60 0.80 27.20
CA GLY A 185 -20.83 -0.44 27.94
C GLY A 185 -19.91 -0.70 29.14
N GLY A 186 -19.10 0.28 29.55
CA GLY A 186 -18.25 0.15 30.75
C GLY A 186 -16.89 -0.53 30.54
N TRP A 187 -16.40 -0.67 29.30
CA TRP A 187 -15.09 -1.27 28.98
C TRP A 187 -13.84 -0.48 29.44
N SER A 188 -14.02 0.64 30.14
CA SER A 188 -12.92 1.46 30.67
C SER A 188 -11.92 0.67 31.55
N LYS A 189 -12.30 -0.51 32.05
CA LYS A 189 -11.46 -1.35 32.92
C LYS A 189 -10.48 -2.30 32.21
N ALA A 190 -10.46 -2.37 30.88
CA ALA A 190 -9.55 -3.24 30.14
C ALA A 190 -8.43 -2.42 29.43
N PRO A 191 -7.37 -2.00 30.17
CA PRO A 191 -6.35 -1.08 29.65
C PRO A 191 -5.63 -1.62 28.41
N ILE A 192 -5.48 -2.94 28.29
CA ILE A 192 -4.83 -3.60 27.15
C ILE A 192 -5.61 -3.37 25.84
N MET A 193 -6.95 -3.44 25.88
CA MET A 193 -7.77 -3.22 24.69
C MET A 193 -7.80 -1.75 24.28
N MET A 194 -7.81 -0.81 25.24
CA MET A 194 -7.77 0.62 24.96
C MET A 194 -6.45 1.04 24.31
N LEU A 195 -5.33 0.49 24.77
CA LEU A 195 -4.02 0.70 24.16
C LEU A 195 -4.00 0.20 22.71
N MET A 196 -4.51 -1.01 22.48
CA MET A 196 -4.57 -1.62 21.15
C MET A 196 -5.45 -0.83 20.18
N VAL A 197 -6.56 -0.26 20.64
CA VAL A 197 -7.45 0.57 19.81
C VAL A 197 -6.80 1.92 19.50
N ARG A 198 -6.16 2.56 20.46
CA ARG A 198 -5.48 3.85 20.23
C ARG A 198 -4.37 3.70 19.19
N ASP A 199 -3.49 2.72 19.37
CA ASP A 199 -2.35 2.50 18.48
C ASP A 199 -2.83 2.00 17.10
N GLY A 200 -3.92 1.22 17.07
CA GLY A 200 -4.59 0.83 15.83
C GLY A 200 -5.19 2.02 15.07
N THR A 201 -5.91 2.90 15.76
CA THR A 201 -6.58 4.08 15.17
C THR A 201 -5.58 5.06 14.58
N ALA A 202 -4.42 5.25 15.23
CA ALA A 202 -3.34 6.06 14.68
C ALA A 202 -2.85 5.51 13.32
N ALA A 203 -2.62 4.19 13.23
CA ALA A 203 -2.22 3.56 11.97
C ALA A 203 -3.27 3.71 10.87
N PHE A 204 -4.56 3.55 11.20
CA PHE A 204 -5.66 3.78 10.25
C PHE A 204 -5.67 5.21 9.71
N PHE A 205 -5.52 6.19 10.60
CA PHE A 205 -5.55 7.60 10.22
C PHE A 205 -4.37 7.95 9.32
N ILE A 206 -3.17 7.48 9.65
CA ILE A 206 -1.97 7.67 8.83
C ILE A 206 -2.19 7.06 7.43
N LEU A 207 -2.70 5.83 7.36
CA LEU A 207 -2.96 5.17 6.07
C LEU A 207 -3.97 5.95 5.22
N LEU A 208 -5.05 6.45 5.82
CA LEU A 208 -6.05 7.26 5.13
C LEU A 208 -5.46 8.56 4.59
N VAL A 209 -4.63 9.24 5.39
CA VAL A 209 -3.96 10.47 4.94
C VAL A 209 -3.00 10.19 3.80
N VAL A 210 -2.19 9.13 3.90
CA VAL A 210 -1.22 8.75 2.87
C VAL A 210 -1.91 8.35 1.57
N THR A 211 -2.97 7.53 1.61
CA THR A 211 -3.72 7.14 0.41
C THR A 211 -4.42 8.34 -0.24
N THR A 212 -5.03 9.21 0.58
CA THR A 212 -5.67 10.44 0.08
C THR A 212 -4.66 11.35 -0.60
N LEU A 213 -3.48 11.58 0.01
CA LEU A 213 -2.40 12.35 -0.60
C LEU A 213 -1.93 11.73 -1.90
N THR A 214 -1.81 10.41 -1.96
CA THR A 214 -1.40 9.68 -3.18
C THR A 214 -2.42 9.87 -4.31
N VAL A 215 -3.72 9.79 -3.99
CA VAL A 215 -4.81 10.02 -4.96
C VAL A 215 -4.81 11.47 -5.44
N VAL A 216 -4.70 12.44 -4.53
CA VAL A 216 -4.67 13.87 -4.88
C VAL A 216 -3.44 14.21 -5.74
N ALA A 217 -2.27 13.69 -5.37
CA ALA A 217 -1.04 13.87 -6.16
C ALA A 217 -1.19 13.28 -7.57
N THR A 218 -1.83 12.11 -7.69
CA THR A 218 -2.08 11.48 -8.99
C THR A 218 -3.08 12.27 -9.83
N SER A 219 -4.18 12.75 -9.23
CA SER A 219 -5.21 13.54 -9.92
C SER A 219 -4.68 14.90 -10.38
N THR A 220 -3.88 15.57 -9.54
CA THR A 220 -3.27 16.87 -9.90
C THR A 220 -2.24 16.71 -11.03
N GLN A 221 -1.42 15.66 -11.02
CA GLN A 221 -0.52 15.37 -12.15
C GLN A 221 -1.25 15.14 -13.47
N ASN A 222 -2.47 14.56 -13.43
CA ASN A 222 -3.29 14.39 -14.63
C ASN A 222 -3.84 15.74 -15.16
N GLU A 223 -4.08 16.72 -14.29
CA GLU A 223 -4.50 18.08 -14.69
C GLU A 223 -3.33 18.91 -15.27
N TYR A 224 -2.09 18.67 -14.82
CA TYR A 224 -0.89 19.34 -15.35
C TYR A 224 -0.27 18.64 -16.56
N ALA A 225 -0.73 17.45 -16.94
CA ALA A 225 -0.41 16.89 -18.24
C ALA A 225 -1.09 17.78 -19.29
N PRO A 226 -0.35 18.60 -20.08
CA PRO A 226 -0.99 19.39 -21.12
C PRO A 226 -1.75 18.40 -21.99
N ILE A 227 -3.07 18.57 -22.01
CA ILE A 227 -3.97 18.03 -23.03
C ILE A 227 -3.26 18.24 -24.36
N GLY A 228 -2.61 17.17 -24.82
CA GLY A 228 -1.93 17.14 -26.09
C GLY A 228 -2.99 17.46 -27.12
N ASN A 229 -2.89 18.68 -27.64
CA ASN A 229 -3.70 19.17 -28.73
C ASN A 229 -3.51 18.18 -29.89
N SER A 230 -4.55 17.41 -30.19
CA SER A 230 -4.76 16.69 -31.44
C SER A 230 -6.27 16.66 -31.66
#